data_AF-A0A1E3B4F3-F1
#
_entry.id   AF-A0A1E3B4F3-F1
#
_cell.length_a   1.000
_cell.length_b   1.000
_cell.length_c   1.000
_cell.angle_alpha   90.00
_cell.angle_beta   90.00
_cell.angle_gamma   90.00
#
_symmetry.space_group_name_H-M   'P 1'
#
loop_
_entity.id
_entity.type
_entity.pdbx_description
1 polymer ?
#
loop_
_entity_poly.entity_id
_entity_poly.type
_entity_poly.pdbx_seq_one_letter_code
_entity_poly.pdbx_strand_id
1 'polypeptide(L)'
;MAPKREADRISSDNDPLTLRTTTDTSVGKKPLAFSKYADANIVYGLPNERQVPTVVFEVGLSESHEDLVIDARQWLMCSGGSVRLVVILDDDDDDDDDDDDDDDDDDEIIAQISQDDETVYADVAASILLDDWVGPVTAALEVWEKGGDGQPRLSHGPTSIEPAEDTPTNPVISITDIVPPEQREATFDETRTAELDLKLYRELLNSARVKCAEGRAYKFLRPRSNVS
;
A
#
# COMPACT_ATOMS: atom_id res chain seq x y z
N MET A 1 -27.53 23.03 17.90
CA MET A 1 -26.70 21.81 18.03
C MET A 1 -26.55 21.23 16.65
N ALA A 2 -25.39 21.41 16.00
CA ALA A 2 -25.09 20.70 14.76
C ALA A 2 -24.75 19.24 15.10
N PRO A 3 -25.14 18.27 14.25
CA PRO A 3 -24.83 16.86 14.50
C PRO A 3 -23.31 16.65 14.43
N LYS A 4 -22.75 15.88 15.37
CA LYS A 4 -21.41 15.30 15.24
C LYS A 4 -21.44 14.44 13.97
N ARG A 5 -20.79 14.90 12.89
CA ARG A 5 -20.59 14.07 11.70
C ARG A 5 -19.62 12.95 12.08
N GLU A 6 -20.06 11.72 11.80
CA GLU A 6 -19.33 10.49 12.03
C GLU A 6 -18.02 10.56 11.22
N ALA A 7 -16.90 10.58 11.93
CA ALA A 7 -15.57 10.90 11.43
C ALA A 7 -14.90 9.69 10.79
N ASP A 8 -14.12 9.95 9.74
CA ASP A 8 -12.89 9.25 9.34
C ASP A 8 -12.94 7.72 9.47
N ARG A 9 -13.48 7.03 8.46
CA ARG A 9 -13.43 5.56 8.37
C ARG A 9 -12.21 5.13 7.57
N ILE A 10 -11.38 4.28 8.16
CA ILE A 10 -10.40 3.46 7.45
C ILE A 10 -11.18 2.32 6.78
N SER A 11 -11.05 2.17 5.47
CA SER A 11 -11.67 1.08 4.72
C SER A 11 -10.58 0.15 4.18
N SER A 12 -10.74 -1.16 4.41
CA SER A 12 -10.01 -2.20 3.70
C SER A 12 -10.76 -2.69 2.46
N ASP A 13 -12.01 -2.26 2.27
CA ASP A 13 -12.75 -2.51 1.04
C ASP A 13 -12.22 -1.54 -0.02
N ASN A 14 -11.37 -2.06 -0.91
CA ASN A 14 -10.65 -1.29 -1.92
C ASN A 14 -11.41 -1.31 -3.26
N ASP A 15 -12.31 -0.34 -3.44
CA ASP A 15 -12.82 -0.05 -4.79
C ASP A 15 -11.67 0.52 -5.66
N PRO A 16 -11.53 0.07 -6.92
CA PRO A 16 -10.46 0.53 -7.78
C PRO A 16 -10.55 2.02 -8.05
N LEU A 17 -9.42 2.71 -7.96
CA LEU A 17 -9.30 4.10 -8.37
C LEU A 17 -8.84 4.17 -9.81
N THR A 18 -9.67 4.79 -10.67
CA THR A 18 -9.27 5.07 -12.04
C THR A 18 -8.25 6.20 -12.07
N LEU A 19 -7.02 5.89 -12.51
CA LEU A 19 -5.95 6.86 -12.67
C LEU A 19 -6.03 7.55 -14.04
N ARG A 20 -5.78 8.86 -14.07
CA ARG A 20 -5.71 9.64 -15.30
C ARG A 20 -4.37 9.41 -16.00
N THR A 21 -4.44 9.07 -17.27
CA THR A 21 -3.28 8.78 -18.10
C THR A 21 -2.46 10.05 -18.39
N THR A 22 -1.14 9.96 -18.18
CA THR A 22 -0.16 10.82 -18.86
C THR A 22 0.69 9.90 -19.72
N THR A 23 0.77 10.15 -21.01
CA THR A 23 1.54 9.31 -21.94
C THR A 23 3.04 9.54 -21.76
N ASP A 24 3.67 8.85 -20.82
CA ASP A 24 5.12 8.75 -20.76
C ASP A 24 5.51 7.27 -20.70
N THR A 25 5.84 6.72 -21.88
CA THR A 25 6.27 5.34 -22.07
C THR A 25 7.73 5.38 -22.50
N SER A 26 8.64 5.59 -21.54
CA SER A 26 10.06 5.29 -21.75
C SER A 26 10.30 3.81 -21.52
N VAL A 27 11.03 3.15 -22.42
CA VAL A 27 11.42 1.74 -22.36
C VAL A 27 12.19 1.46 -21.05
N GLY A 28 11.79 0.42 -20.30
CA GLY A 28 12.45 -0.02 -19.06
C GLY A 28 11.92 0.61 -17.77
N LYS A 29 10.71 1.17 -17.76
CA LYS A 29 10.05 1.67 -16.54
C LYS A 29 8.68 1.03 -16.38
N LYS A 30 8.31 0.67 -15.14
CA LYS A 30 7.00 0.14 -14.75
C LYS A 30 5.88 0.90 -15.50
N PRO A 31 5.07 0.22 -16.33
CA PRO A 31 4.05 0.89 -17.11
C PRO A 31 3.04 1.57 -16.18
N LEU A 32 2.61 2.79 -16.54
CA LEU A 32 1.58 3.50 -15.78
C LEU A 32 0.28 2.69 -15.80
N ALA A 33 -0.13 2.16 -14.65
CA ALA A 33 -1.34 1.37 -14.54
C ALA A 33 -2.59 2.25 -14.73
N PHE A 34 -3.54 1.78 -15.56
CA PHE A 34 -4.82 2.47 -15.80
C PHE A 34 -5.77 2.43 -14.59
N SER A 35 -5.59 1.45 -13.73
CA SER A 35 -6.37 1.26 -12.51
C SER A 35 -5.46 0.60 -11.48
N LYS A 36 -5.50 1.09 -10.24
CA LYS A 36 -4.72 0.56 -9.13
C LYS A 36 -5.64 0.32 -7.94
N TYR A 37 -5.25 -0.64 -7.11
CA TYR A 37 -5.89 -0.96 -5.86
C TYR A 37 -4.89 -0.64 -4.77
N ALA A 38 -5.24 0.31 -3.91
CA ALA A 38 -4.45 0.54 -2.69
C ALA A 38 -4.58 -0.68 -1.78
N ASP A 39 -3.58 -0.97 -0.96
CA ASP A 39 -3.71 -2.00 0.08
C ASP A 39 -4.70 -1.58 1.17
N ALA A 40 -4.69 -0.29 1.50
CA ALA A 40 -5.69 0.34 2.32
C ALA A 40 -5.86 1.82 1.93
N ASN A 41 -6.93 2.45 2.39
CA ASN A 41 -7.08 3.90 2.23
C ASN A 41 -7.87 4.54 3.38
N ILE A 42 -7.64 5.85 3.57
CA ILE A 42 -8.53 6.71 4.36
C ILE A 42 -9.34 7.57 3.41
N VAL A 43 -10.65 7.50 3.59
CA VAL A 43 -11.61 8.27 2.83
C VAL A 43 -12.10 9.44 3.66
N TYR A 44 -11.95 10.65 3.11
CA TYR A 44 -12.58 11.83 3.70
C TYR A 44 -13.94 12.07 3.07
N GLY A 45 -14.97 12.17 3.92
CA GLY A 45 -16.32 12.48 3.49
C GLY A 45 -16.48 13.98 3.23
N LEU A 46 -16.63 14.36 1.97
CA LEU A 46 -16.98 15.75 1.64
C LEU A 46 -18.45 16.04 2.00
N PRO A 47 -18.82 17.31 2.25
CA PRO A 47 -20.18 17.73 2.62
C PRO A 47 -21.30 17.28 1.67
N ASN A 48 -20.95 16.96 0.42
CA ASN A 48 -21.87 16.51 -0.62
C ASN A 48 -21.93 14.97 -0.73
N GLU A 49 -21.58 14.23 0.32
CA GLU A 49 -21.53 12.76 0.37
C GLU A 49 -20.51 12.11 -0.58
N ARG A 50 -19.72 12.92 -1.30
CA ARG A 50 -18.63 12.40 -2.12
C ARG A 50 -17.50 11.94 -1.22
N GLN A 51 -17.32 10.64 -1.16
CA GLN A 51 -16.16 9.99 -0.59
C GLN A 51 -14.99 10.08 -1.57
N VAL A 52 -13.86 10.61 -1.10
CA VAL A 52 -12.65 10.70 -1.91
C VAL A 52 -11.52 10.07 -1.12
N PRO A 53 -10.88 9.01 -1.61
CA PRO A 53 -9.72 8.43 -0.94
C PRO A 53 -8.62 9.48 -0.96
N THR A 54 -8.27 9.93 0.23
CA THR A 54 -7.39 11.08 0.43
C THR A 54 -6.00 10.65 0.88
N VAL A 55 -5.93 9.52 1.58
CA VAL A 55 -4.68 8.82 1.94
C VAL A 55 -4.73 7.42 1.35
N VAL A 56 -3.65 7.03 0.68
CA VAL A 56 -3.44 5.67 0.15
C VAL A 56 -2.27 5.03 0.88
N PHE A 57 -2.39 3.73 1.14
CA PHE A 57 -1.34 2.90 1.73
C PHE A 57 -0.89 1.86 0.70
N GLU A 58 0.42 1.73 0.55
CA GLU A 58 1.07 0.73 -0.30
C GLU A 58 2.11 -0.02 0.53
N VAL A 59 2.15 -1.33 0.39
CA VAL A 59 3.07 -2.23 1.07
C VAL A 59 3.85 -3.02 0.02
N GLY A 60 5.13 -2.68 -0.18
CA GLY A 60 6.04 -3.49 -1.00
C GLY A 60 6.77 -4.49 -0.13
N LEU A 61 6.66 -5.78 -0.46
CA LEU A 61 7.45 -6.88 0.13
C LEU A 61 8.33 -7.61 -0.89
N SER A 62 8.20 -7.24 -2.15
CA SER A 62 8.88 -7.83 -3.30
C SER A 62 9.03 -6.82 -4.42
N GLU A 63 8.73 -5.56 -4.12
CA GLU A 63 8.82 -4.45 -5.06
C GLU A 63 9.98 -3.59 -4.60
N SER A 64 10.78 -3.11 -5.55
CA SER A 64 11.87 -2.22 -5.20
C SER A 64 11.33 -0.92 -4.58
N HIS A 65 12.13 -0.30 -3.70
CA HIS A 65 11.82 1.05 -3.20
C HIS A 65 11.52 2.04 -4.35
N GLU A 66 12.27 1.94 -5.47
CA GLU A 66 12.06 2.79 -6.64
C GLU A 66 10.66 2.58 -7.25
N ASP A 67 10.17 1.35 -7.32
CA ASP A 67 8.82 1.03 -7.80
C ASP A 67 7.73 1.54 -6.86
N LEU A 68 7.93 1.42 -5.54
CA LEU A 68 7.00 1.98 -4.56
C LEU A 68 6.94 3.51 -4.65
N VAL A 69 8.08 4.17 -4.87
CA VAL A 69 8.13 5.62 -5.11
C VAL A 69 7.44 6.00 -6.43
N ILE A 70 7.61 5.21 -7.49
CA ILE A 70 6.86 5.38 -8.74
C ILE A 70 5.37 5.27 -8.47
N ASP A 71 4.95 4.34 -7.64
CA ASP A 71 3.56 4.10 -7.31
C ASP A 71 2.96 5.24 -6.50
N ALA A 72 3.67 5.74 -5.49
CA ALA A 72 3.27 6.96 -4.77
C ALA A 72 3.16 8.17 -5.69
N ARG A 73 4.08 8.33 -6.64
CA ARG A 73 3.99 9.39 -7.67
C ARG A 73 2.74 9.22 -8.52
N GLN A 74 2.44 8.01 -9.00
CA GLN A 74 1.24 7.73 -9.78
C GLN A 74 -0.03 8.08 -8.99
N TRP A 75 -0.11 7.70 -7.72
CA TRP A 75 -1.24 8.05 -6.87
C TRP A 75 -1.44 9.57 -6.72
N LEU A 76 -0.38 10.32 -6.40
CA LEU A 76 -0.44 11.77 -6.18
C LEU A 76 -0.69 12.57 -7.46
N MET A 77 -0.28 12.03 -8.62
CA MET A 77 -0.35 12.74 -9.89
C MET A 77 -1.57 12.33 -10.72
N CYS A 78 -1.88 11.04 -10.77
CA CYS A 78 -2.88 10.50 -11.68
C CYS A 78 -4.27 10.35 -11.03
N SER A 79 -4.40 10.41 -9.70
CA SER A 79 -5.73 10.34 -9.04
C SER A 79 -6.65 11.54 -9.29
N GLY A 80 -6.22 12.50 -10.11
CA GLY A 80 -6.97 13.74 -10.38
C GLY A 80 -7.06 14.66 -9.16
N GLY A 81 -6.14 14.53 -8.20
CA GLY A 81 -6.10 15.28 -6.94
C GLY A 81 -6.99 14.70 -5.84
N SER A 82 -7.49 13.47 -6.04
CA SER A 82 -8.24 12.72 -5.04
C SER A 82 -7.33 12.29 -3.90
N VAL A 83 -6.20 11.68 -4.23
CA VAL A 83 -5.16 11.28 -3.28
C VAL A 83 -4.22 12.46 -3.03
N ARG A 84 -3.94 12.73 -1.75
CA ARG A 84 -3.08 13.83 -1.29
C ARG A 84 -1.89 13.34 -0.50
N LEU A 85 -2.04 12.19 0.14
CA LEU A 85 -1.03 11.53 0.92
C LEU A 85 -0.88 10.10 0.44
N VAL A 86 0.35 9.64 0.26
CA VAL A 86 0.65 8.23 0.08
C VAL A 86 1.59 7.83 1.19
N VAL A 87 1.29 6.70 1.81
CA VAL A 87 2.09 6.13 2.86
C VAL A 87 2.63 4.81 2.33
N ILE A 88 3.95 4.77 2.17
CA ILE A 88 4.66 3.57 1.71
C ILE A 88 5.16 2.84 2.95
N LEU A 89 4.94 1.54 2.97
CA LEU A 89 5.64 0.62 3.84
C LEU A 89 6.56 -0.22 2.96
N ASP A 90 7.85 0.00 3.15
CA ASP A 90 8.92 -0.55 2.35
C ASP A 90 9.72 -1.53 3.21
N ASP A 91 9.96 -2.74 2.70
CA ASP A 91 10.92 -3.65 3.31
C ASP A 91 12.33 -3.37 2.79
N ASP A 92 13.24 -3.08 3.72
CA ASP A 92 14.64 -2.74 3.42
C ASP A 92 15.42 -4.04 3.17
N ASP A 93 14.90 -4.91 2.30
CA ASP A 93 15.56 -6.13 1.85
C ASP A 93 16.51 -5.74 0.70
N ASP A 94 17.64 -5.15 1.07
CA ASP A 94 18.75 -4.70 0.20
C ASP A 94 19.41 -5.84 -0.62
N ASP A 95 18.86 -7.06 -0.61
CA ASP A 95 19.34 -8.19 -1.38
C ASP A 95 18.72 -8.14 -2.80
N ASP A 96 19.19 -7.16 -3.58
CA ASP A 96 19.12 -7.05 -5.05
C ASP A 96 19.84 -8.24 -5.74
N ASP A 97 19.48 -9.49 -5.41
CA ASP A 97 19.88 -10.64 -6.20
C ASP A 97 18.93 -10.74 -7.41
N ASP A 98 19.32 -9.95 -8.43
CA ASP A 98 18.85 -9.89 -9.83
C ASP A 98 18.72 -11.27 -10.53
N ASP A 99 17.86 -12.18 -10.05
CA ASP A 99 17.39 -13.32 -10.84
C ASP A 99 16.02 -12.96 -11.46
N ASP A 100 16.07 -11.97 -12.36
CA ASP A 100 15.08 -11.69 -13.40
C ASP A 100 14.86 -12.94 -14.27
N ASP A 101 13.96 -13.83 -13.85
CA ASP A 101 13.23 -14.70 -14.77
C ASP A 101 11.77 -14.20 -14.81
N ASP A 102 11.57 -13.22 -15.71
CA ASP A 102 10.30 -12.76 -16.27
C ASP A 102 9.38 -13.95 -16.61
N ASP A 103 8.38 -14.21 -15.77
CA ASP A 103 7.16 -14.95 -16.14
C ASP A 103 5.96 -14.29 -15.41
N ASP A 104 5.71 -13.03 -15.77
CA ASP A 104 4.67 -12.12 -15.27
C ASP A 104 3.22 -12.46 -15.74
N ASP A 105 2.93 -13.75 -15.97
CA ASP A 105 1.65 -14.20 -16.56
C ASP A 105 0.73 -14.95 -15.56
N ASP A 106 0.98 -14.88 -14.24
CA ASP A 106 0.34 -15.79 -13.26
C ASP A 106 -0.55 -15.14 -12.18
N ASP A 107 -0.96 -13.87 -12.33
CA ASP A 107 -1.86 -13.20 -11.37
C ASP A 107 -3.32 -13.74 -11.38
N GLU A 108 -3.68 -14.62 -12.32
CA GLU A 108 -5.06 -15.13 -12.45
C GLU A 108 -5.28 -16.58 -11.98
N ILE A 109 -4.28 -17.23 -11.34
CA ILE A 109 -4.35 -18.67 -11.00
C ILE A 109 -4.31 -18.94 -9.48
N ILE A 110 -5.21 -18.32 -8.73
CA ILE A 110 -5.63 -18.81 -7.39
C ILE A 110 -7.09 -19.33 -7.42
N ALA A 111 -7.86 -18.99 -8.46
CA ALA A 111 -9.29 -19.29 -8.51
C ALA A 111 -9.67 -20.75 -8.87
N GLN A 112 -8.70 -21.64 -9.13
CA GLN A 112 -8.95 -23.02 -9.63
C GLN A 112 -8.31 -24.12 -8.80
N ILE A 113 -8.12 -23.89 -7.50
CA ILE A 113 -7.78 -24.97 -6.56
C ILE A 113 -9.02 -25.86 -6.40
N SER A 114 -8.88 -27.16 -6.69
CA SER A 114 -9.98 -28.11 -6.54
C SER A 114 -10.29 -28.33 -5.04
N GLN A 115 -11.54 -28.65 -4.67
CA GLN A 115 -11.92 -28.85 -3.25
C GLN A 115 -11.11 -29.95 -2.53
N ASP A 116 -10.49 -30.87 -3.27
CA ASP A 116 -9.62 -31.91 -2.71
C ASP A 116 -8.20 -31.37 -2.38
N ASP A 117 -7.79 -30.24 -2.98
CA ASP A 117 -6.52 -29.57 -2.72
C ASP A 117 -6.60 -28.56 -1.57
N GLU A 118 -7.80 -28.09 -1.22
CA GLU A 118 -8.03 -27.10 -0.14
C GLU A 118 -7.49 -27.59 1.21
N THR A 119 -7.62 -28.89 1.51
CA THR A 119 -7.08 -29.48 2.75
C THR A 119 -5.56 -29.56 2.77
N VAL A 120 -4.93 -29.78 1.61
CA VAL A 120 -3.45 -29.85 1.51
C VAL A 120 -2.86 -28.47 1.66
N TYR A 121 -3.44 -27.46 1.02
CA TYR A 121 -2.96 -26.08 1.13
C TYR A 121 -3.22 -25.46 2.50
N ALA A 122 -4.32 -25.83 3.18
CA ALA A 122 -4.56 -25.41 4.56
C ALA A 122 -3.50 -25.96 5.54
N ASP A 123 -3.11 -27.23 5.38
CA ASP A 123 -2.06 -27.84 6.19
C ASP A 123 -0.69 -27.21 5.90
N VAL A 124 -0.41 -26.90 4.63
CA VAL A 124 0.80 -26.15 4.24
C VAL A 124 0.81 -24.77 4.90
N ALA A 125 -0.25 -23.98 4.74
CA ALA A 125 -0.35 -22.64 5.33
C ALA A 125 -0.16 -22.67 6.86
N ALA A 126 -0.72 -23.67 7.55
CA ALA A 126 -0.54 -23.85 8.99
C ALA A 126 0.90 -24.23 9.41
N SER A 127 1.72 -24.71 8.46
CA SER A 127 3.12 -25.10 8.70
C SER A 127 4.15 -24.05 8.26
N ILE A 128 3.72 -22.96 7.61
CA ILE A 128 4.59 -21.88 7.16
C ILE A 128 5.11 -21.11 8.38
N LEU A 129 6.43 -21.13 8.55
CA LEU A 129 7.13 -20.20 9.44
C LEU A 129 7.53 -18.98 8.62
N LEU A 130 6.99 -17.80 8.93
CA LEU A 130 7.15 -16.60 8.11
C LEU A 130 8.62 -16.28 7.82
N ASP A 131 9.49 -16.36 8.83
CA ASP A 131 10.90 -16.02 8.69
C ASP A 131 11.67 -17.01 7.79
N ASP A 132 11.17 -18.24 7.58
CA ASP A 132 11.79 -19.21 6.66
C ASP A 132 11.51 -18.86 5.19
N TRP A 133 10.44 -18.11 4.92
CA TRP A 133 9.96 -17.82 3.56
C TRP A 133 10.17 -16.36 3.13
N VAL A 134 10.07 -15.44 4.09
CA VAL A 134 10.19 -13.99 3.87
C VAL A 134 11.46 -13.43 4.51
N GLY A 135 12.12 -14.20 5.39
CA GLY A 135 13.27 -13.69 6.12
C GLY A 135 12.90 -12.69 7.23
N PRO A 136 13.92 -12.16 7.94
CA PRO A 136 13.75 -11.05 8.86
C PRO A 136 13.36 -9.80 8.06
N VAL A 137 12.36 -9.06 8.54
CA VAL A 137 11.90 -7.83 7.87
C VAL A 137 12.34 -6.61 8.66
N THR A 138 13.03 -5.72 7.98
CA THR A 138 13.19 -4.31 8.34
C THR A 138 12.17 -3.53 7.52
N ALA A 139 11.36 -2.70 8.17
CA ALA A 139 10.35 -1.94 7.46
C ALA A 139 10.26 -0.51 7.97
N ALA A 140 10.09 0.44 7.05
CA ALA A 140 9.90 1.84 7.37
C ALA A 140 8.64 2.42 6.74
N LEU A 141 8.07 3.41 7.43
CA LEU A 141 6.92 4.18 6.99
C LEU A 141 7.38 5.51 6.41
N GLU A 142 7.07 5.75 5.15
CA GLU A 142 7.31 7.03 4.49
C GLU A 142 6.01 7.75 4.17
N VAL A 143 6.00 9.07 4.36
CA VAL A 143 4.81 9.89 4.09
C VAL A 143 5.10 10.84 2.94
N TRP A 144 4.48 10.57 1.79
CA TRP A 144 4.63 11.35 0.56
C TRP A 144 3.41 12.25 0.33
N GLU A 145 3.66 13.51 -0.02
CA GLU A 145 2.62 14.50 -0.29
C GLU A 145 2.84 15.21 -1.61
N LYS A 146 1.79 15.89 -2.10
CA LYS A 146 1.90 16.78 -3.24
C LYS A 146 2.33 18.18 -2.80
N GLY A 147 3.53 18.59 -3.19
CA GLY A 147 4.07 19.93 -2.95
C GLY A 147 3.27 21.04 -3.65
N GLY A 148 3.51 22.28 -3.23
CA GLY A 148 2.84 23.46 -3.81
C GLY A 148 3.18 23.73 -5.28
N ASP A 149 4.27 23.16 -5.78
CA ASP A 149 4.66 23.11 -7.20
C ASP A 149 3.94 21.99 -7.98
N GLY A 150 3.11 21.21 -7.29
CA GLY A 150 2.40 20.07 -7.83
C GLY A 150 3.25 18.80 -7.96
N GLN A 151 4.50 18.79 -7.46
CA GLN A 151 5.37 17.61 -7.50
C GLN A 151 5.28 16.81 -6.20
N PRO A 152 5.35 15.47 -6.27
CA PRO A 152 5.48 14.62 -5.09
C PRO A 152 6.76 14.95 -4.31
N ARG A 153 6.65 15.03 -2.98
CA ARG A 153 7.79 15.22 -2.07
C ARG A 153 7.58 14.40 -0.80
N LEU A 154 8.68 13.95 -0.22
CA LEU A 154 8.69 13.33 1.09
C LEU A 154 8.36 14.40 2.15
N SER A 155 7.28 14.19 2.89
CA SER A 155 6.77 15.09 3.92
C SER A 155 7.42 14.80 5.28
N HIS A 156 7.50 13.52 5.63
CA HIS A 156 8.11 13.02 6.87
C HIS A 156 9.18 11.98 6.51
N GLY A 157 10.31 12.02 7.21
CA GLY A 157 11.36 11.01 7.05
C GLY A 157 10.87 9.60 7.46
N PRO A 158 11.61 8.56 7.07
CA PRO A 158 11.23 7.17 7.34
C PRO A 158 11.08 6.94 8.85
N THR A 159 9.92 6.42 9.25
CA THR A 159 9.65 5.99 10.63
C THR A 159 9.73 4.48 10.69
N SER A 160 10.65 3.93 11.48
CA SER A 160 10.80 2.47 11.59
C SER A 160 9.52 1.82 12.13
N ILE A 161 9.03 0.83 11.38
CA ILE A 161 7.91 -0.04 11.74
C ILE A 161 8.47 -1.32 12.37
N GLU A 162 9.45 -1.92 11.68
CA GLU A 162 10.22 -3.07 12.13
C GLU A 162 11.73 -2.82 12.03
N PRO A 163 12.53 -3.26 13.01
CA PRO A 163 12.10 -3.89 14.25
C PRO A 163 11.33 -2.90 15.14
N ALA A 164 10.25 -3.36 15.77
CA ALA A 164 9.44 -2.51 16.64
C ALA A 164 10.28 -1.88 17.77
N GLU A 165 10.27 -0.54 17.86
CA GLU A 165 10.84 0.15 19.01
C GLU A 165 10.10 -0.21 20.31
N ASP A 166 10.78 -0.15 21.45
CA ASP A 166 10.18 -0.43 22.78
C ASP A 166 9.02 0.52 23.11
N THR A 167 9.09 1.76 22.61
CA THR A 167 8.09 2.82 22.81
C THR A 167 7.84 3.55 21.50
N PRO A 168 7.10 2.94 20.56
CA PRO A 168 6.88 3.55 19.25
C PRO A 168 6.02 4.80 19.41
N THR A 169 6.40 5.88 18.71
CA THR A 169 5.60 7.10 18.66
C THR A 169 4.88 7.18 17.33
N ASN A 170 3.55 7.23 17.36
CA ASN A 170 2.74 7.38 16.16
C ASN A 170 3.06 8.71 15.45
N PRO A 171 3.39 8.70 14.15
CA PRO A 171 3.53 9.94 13.39
C PRO A 171 2.22 10.73 13.40
N VAL A 172 2.34 12.04 13.55
CA VAL A 172 1.19 12.95 13.56
C VAL A 172 1.19 13.74 12.27
N ILE A 173 0.11 13.63 11.50
CA ILE A 173 -0.09 14.42 10.27
C ILE A 173 -1.14 15.51 10.50
N SER A 174 -1.00 16.64 9.81
CA SER A 174 -1.97 17.72 9.89
C SER A 174 -3.17 17.43 8.98
N ILE A 175 -4.37 17.83 9.41
CA ILE A 175 -5.55 17.76 8.54
C ILE A 175 -5.39 18.60 7.28
N THR A 176 -4.49 19.61 7.32
CA THR A 176 -4.19 20.46 6.17
C THR A 176 -3.44 19.74 5.06
N ASP A 177 -2.74 18.67 5.41
CA ASP A 177 -1.96 17.83 4.47
C ASP A 177 -2.90 16.86 3.74
N ILE A 178 -4.00 16.49 4.42
CA ILE A 178 -5.07 15.65 3.90
C ILE A 178 -6.07 16.49 3.07
N VAL A 179 -6.56 17.61 3.62
CA VAL A 179 -7.63 18.40 3.00
C VAL A 179 -7.08 19.68 2.35
N PRO A 180 -7.14 19.78 1.02
CA PRO A 180 -6.51 20.88 0.29
C PRO A 180 -7.32 22.18 0.44
N PRO A 181 -6.69 23.36 0.32
CA PRO A 181 -7.32 24.66 0.58
C PRO A 181 -8.64 24.87 -0.18
N GLU A 182 -8.72 24.43 -1.43
CA GLU A 182 -9.90 24.55 -2.29
C GLU A 182 -11.11 23.72 -1.81
N GLN A 183 -10.90 22.75 -0.91
CA GLN A 183 -11.96 21.91 -0.33
C GLN A 183 -12.29 22.30 1.12
N ARG A 184 -11.58 23.28 1.71
CA ARG A 184 -11.82 23.73 3.08
C ARG A 184 -13.05 24.63 3.13
N GLU A 185 -14.00 24.30 3.98
CA GLU A 185 -15.14 25.16 4.28
C GLU A 185 -14.72 26.31 5.21
N ALA A 186 -15.57 27.34 5.34
CA ALA A 186 -15.31 28.47 6.23
C ALA A 186 -15.15 28.09 7.71
N THR A 187 -15.66 26.91 8.10
CA THR A 187 -15.56 26.35 9.45
C THR A 187 -14.48 25.27 9.57
N PHE A 188 -13.60 25.14 8.58
CA PHE A 188 -12.52 24.16 8.62
C PHE A 188 -11.54 24.49 9.74
N ASP A 189 -11.28 23.51 10.60
CA ASP A 189 -10.34 23.64 11.71
C ASP A 189 -8.96 23.13 11.26
N GLU A 190 -8.08 24.07 10.91
CA GLU A 190 -6.70 23.78 10.47
C GLU A 190 -5.81 23.22 11.57
N THR A 191 -6.25 23.25 12.84
CA THR A 191 -5.46 22.74 13.97
C THR A 191 -5.65 21.24 14.23
N ARG A 192 -6.58 20.60 13.50
CA ARG A 192 -6.81 19.16 13.65
C ARG A 192 -5.60 18.38 13.14
N THR A 193 -5.29 17.31 13.87
CA THR A 193 -4.27 16.34 13.49
C THR A 193 -4.86 14.94 13.46
N ALA A 194 -4.17 14.03 12.79
CA ALA A 194 -4.45 12.60 12.82
C ALA A 194 -3.15 11.84 13.17
N GLU A 195 -3.27 10.79 13.98
CA GLU A 195 -2.16 9.89 14.29
C GLU A 195 -2.18 8.71 13.32
N LEU A 196 -1.01 8.40 12.75
CA LEU A 196 -0.78 7.19 11.98
C LEU A 196 -0.50 6.04 12.97
N ASP A 197 -1.45 5.12 13.12
CA ASP A 197 -1.37 4.02 14.08
C ASP A 197 -0.33 2.98 13.64
N LEU A 198 0.89 3.06 14.18
CA LEU A 198 1.97 2.11 13.87
C LEU A 198 1.60 0.66 14.19
N LYS A 199 0.68 0.42 15.13
CA LYS A 199 0.20 -0.94 15.41
C LYS A 199 -0.61 -1.49 14.24
N LEU A 200 -1.49 -0.68 13.67
CA LEU A 200 -2.26 -1.06 12.48
C LEU A 200 -1.33 -1.35 11.30
N TYR A 201 -0.29 -0.54 11.10
CA TYR A 201 0.68 -0.79 10.01
C TYR A 201 1.47 -2.08 10.21
N ARG A 202 1.84 -2.42 11.44
CA ARG A 202 2.44 -3.75 11.72
C ARG A 202 1.48 -4.89 11.41
N GLU A 203 0.19 -4.73 11.70
CA GLU A 203 -0.82 -5.75 11.37
C GLU A 203 -0.99 -5.91 9.85
N LEU A 204 -0.97 -4.81 9.08
CA LEU A 204 -1.00 -4.83 7.62
C LEU A 204 0.27 -5.46 7.03
N LEU A 205 1.45 -5.04 7.49
CA LEU A 205 2.73 -5.64 7.12
C LEU A 205 2.74 -7.14 7.41
N ASN A 206 2.35 -7.56 8.61
CA ASN A 206 2.29 -8.98 8.94
C ASN A 206 1.31 -9.75 8.06
N SER A 207 0.17 -9.15 7.71
CA SER A 207 -0.79 -9.75 6.78
C SER A 207 -0.21 -9.90 5.38
N ALA A 208 0.55 -8.91 4.89
CA ALA A 208 1.26 -8.98 3.63
C ALA A 208 2.36 -10.05 3.67
N ARG A 209 3.13 -10.16 4.76
CA ARG A 209 4.17 -11.19 4.95
C ARG A 209 3.58 -12.59 4.87
N VAL A 210 2.43 -12.83 5.50
CA VAL A 210 1.71 -14.12 5.43
C VAL A 210 1.36 -14.45 3.98
N LYS A 211 0.76 -13.51 3.24
CA LYS A 211 0.41 -13.74 1.82
C LYS A 211 1.63 -14.00 0.94
N CYS A 212 2.71 -13.25 1.15
CA CYS A 212 3.97 -13.43 0.43
C CYS A 212 4.57 -14.82 0.71
N ALA A 213 4.62 -15.22 1.97
CA ALA A 213 5.09 -16.54 2.38
C ALA A 213 4.27 -17.68 1.76
N GLU A 214 2.93 -17.56 1.79
CA GLU A 214 2.02 -18.51 1.14
C GLU A 214 2.26 -18.60 -0.36
N GLY A 215 2.36 -17.44 -1.05
CA GLY A 215 2.63 -17.39 -2.48
C GLY A 215 3.96 -18.08 -2.85
N ARG A 216 5.03 -17.76 -2.13
CA ARG A 216 6.35 -18.39 -2.31
C ARG A 216 6.29 -19.91 -2.04
N ALA A 217 5.61 -20.33 -0.97
CA ALA A 217 5.43 -21.74 -0.65
C ALA A 217 4.66 -22.51 -1.71
N TYR A 218 3.56 -21.95 -2.21
CA TYR A 218 2.78 -22.57 -3.26
C TYR A 218 3.56 -22.66 -4.57
N LYS A 219 4.31 -21.61 -4.96
CA LYS A 219 5.19 -21.64 -6.14
C LYS A 219 6.24 -22.74 -6.02
N PHE A 220 6.83 -22.91 -4.84
CA PHE A 220 7.82 -23.96 -4.58
C PHE A 220 7.22 -25.39 -4.64
N LEU A 221 6.01 -25.57 -4.11
CA LEU A 221 5.34 -26.88 -4.05
C LEU A 221 4.65 -27.28 -5.37
N ARG A 222 4.36 -26.34 -6.26
CA ARG A 222 3.73 -26.63 -7.57
C ARG A 222 4.62 -27.60 -8.36
N PRO A 223 4.10 -28.76 -8.79
CA PRO A 223 4.84 -29.65 -9.68
C PRO A 223 5.19 -28.90 -10.95
N ARG A 224 6.47 -28.85 -11.32
CA ARG A 224 6.88 -28.29 -12.61
C ARG A 224 6.11 -29.02 -13.70
N SER A 225 5.32 -28.28 -14.46
CA SER A 225 4.65 -28.80 -15.65
C SER A 225 5.70 -29.46 -16.51
N ASN A 226 5.65 -30.79 -16.63
CA ASN A 226 6.50 -31.51 -17.56
C ASN A 226 6.06 -31.12 -18.97
N VAL A 227 6.63 -30.05 -19.50
CA VAL A 227 6.49 -29.69 -20.91
C VAL A 227 7.21 -30.78 -21.70
N SER A 228 6.43 -31.71 -22.25
CA SER A 228 6.88 -32.75 -23.17
C SER A 228 7.00 -32.23 -24.59
#